data_AF-A0A7C5CH80-F1
#
_entry.id   AF-A0A7C5CH80-F1
#
_cell.length_a   1.000
_cell.length_b   1.000
_cell.length_c   1.000
_cell.angle_alpha   90.00
_cell.angle_beta   90.00
_cell.angle_gamma   90.00
#
_symmetry.space_group_name_H-M   'P 1'
#
loop_
_entity.id
_entity.type
_entity.pdbx_description
1 polymer ?
#
loop_
_entity_poly.entity_id
_entity_poly.type
_entity_poly.pdbx_seq_one_letter_code
_entity_poly.pdbx_strand_id
1 'polypeptide(L)' 'IKGLVQIPCIERNGMGAVKAVAAASLALQGDGNHKVSLDACIETMRVTGRDMDSRYKETSLGGLSVSVVEC' A
#
# COMPACT_ATOMS: atom_id res chain seq x y z
N ILE A 1 -10.58 -4.38 12.79
CA ILE A 1 -11.50 -3.90 13.87
C ILE A 1 -10.80 -4.16 15.20
N LYS A 2 -10.73 -3.15 16.10
CA LYS A 2 -9.92 -3.11 17.35
C LYS A 2 -8.40 -2.95 17.20
N GLY A 3 -7.93 -2.41 16.08
CA GLY A 3 -6.48 -2.34 15.85
C GLY A 3 -5.88 -3.74 15.94
N LEU A 4 -6.23 -4.63 15.04
CA LEU A 4 -5.54 -5.91 14.86
C LEU A 4 -5.12 -6.00 13.39
N VAL A 5 -4.03 -6.73 13.13
CA VAL A 5 -3.56 -7.03 11.77
C VAL A 5 -4.43 -8.12 11.15
N GLN A 6 -5.72 -7.81 10.97
CA GLN A 6 -6.73 -8.73 10.45
C GLN A 6 -7.48 -8.06 9.30
N ILE A 7 -8.37 -7.12 9.62
CA ILE A 7 -9.16 -6.37 8.65
C ILE A 7 -8.73 -4.89 8.68
N PRO A 8 -8.29 -4.27 7.56
CA PRO A 8 -8.32 -4.81 6.20
C PRO A 8 -7.02 -5.48 5.72
N CYS A 9 -6.14 -5.86 6.64
CA CYS A 9 -4.77 -6.28 6.34
C CYS A 9 -4.70 -7.58 5.54
N ILE A 10 -5.51 -8.58 5.89
CA ILE A 10 -5.51 -9.90 5.26
C ILE A 10 -5.95 -9.79 3.81
N GLU A 11 -7.09 -9.14 3.55
CA GLU A 11 -7.58 -8.98 2.19
C GLU A 11 -6.68 -8.07 1.34
N ARG A 12 -6.02 -7.07 1.94
CA ARG A 12 -5.04 -6.23 1.22
C ARG A 12 -3.81 -7.03 0.79
N ASN A 13 -3.32 -7.95 1.61
CA ASN A 13 -2.22 -8.85 1.20
C ASN A 13 -2.66 -9.79 0.07
N GLY A 14 -3.85 -10.40 0.19
CA GLY A 14 -4.40 -11.25 -0.87
C GLY A 14 -4.57 -10.51 -2.20
N MET A 15 -5.18 -9.33 -2.17
CA MET A 15 -5.31 -8.47 -3.37
C MET A 15 -3.95 -7.99 -3.88
N GLY A 16 -2.99 -7.74 -3.00
CA GLY A 16 -1.62 -7.35 -3.36
C GLY A 16 -0.91 -8.43 -4.17
N ALA A 17 -1.00 -9.70 -3.73
CA ALA A 17 -0.44 -10.83 -4.46
C ALA A 17 -1.06 -10.99 -5.85
N VAL A 18 -2.40 -10.89 -5.95
CA VAL A 18 -3.11 -10.94 -7.24
C VAL A 18 -2.65 -9.82 -8.18
N LYS A 19 -2.55 -8.59 -7.67
CA LYS A 19 -2.08 -7.43 -8.46
C LYS A 19 -0.63 -7.59 -8.91
N ALA A 20 0.25 -8.15 -8.09
CA ALA A 20 1.64 -8.37 -8.45
C ALA A 20 1.78 -9.35 -9.63
N VAL A 21 1.07 -10.48 -9.57
CA VAL A 21 1.06 -11.47 -10.67
C VAL A 21 0.45 -10.88 -11.95
N ALA A 22 -0.65 -10.13 -11.82
CA ALA A 22 -1.29 -9.47 -12.96
C ALA A 22 -0.38 -8.40 -13.60
N ALA A 23 0.28 -7.57 -12.79
CA ALA A 23 1.22 -6.55 -13.27
C ALA A 23 2.43 -7.16 -13.97
N ALA A 24 3.00 -8.25 -13.43
CA ALA A 24 4.09 -8.98 -14.07
C ALA A 24 3.66 -9.58 -15.41
N SER A 25 2.46 -10.18 -15.46
CA SER A 25 1.90 -10.72 -16.70
C SER A 25 1.69 -9.62 -17.75
N LEU A 26 1.15 -8.46 -17.35
CA LEU A 26 0.95 -7.31 -18.23
C LEU A 26 2.28 -6.78 -18.79
N ALA A 27 3.32 -6.70 -17.96
CA ALA A 27 4.64 -6.24 -18.38
C ALA A 27 5.32 -7.21 -19.35
N LEU A 28 5.19 -8.53 -19.12
CA LEU A 28 5.81 -9.56 -19.96
C LEU A 28 5.06 -9.79 -21.29
N GLN A 29 3.73 -9.66 -21.27
CA GLN A 29 2.89 -9.85 -22.47
C GLN A 29 2.71 -8.56 -23.27
N GLY A 30 3.03 -7.41 -22.67
CA GLY A 30 2.94 -6.10 -23.31
C GLY A 30 4.08 -5.82 -24.27
N ASP A 31 3.95 -4.70 -24.99
CA ASP A 31 4.92 -4.15 -25.93
C ASP A 31 5.91 -3.17 -25.28
N GLY A 32 5.83 -3.00 -23.96
CA GLY A 32 6.65 -2.06 -23.19
C GLY A 32 6.19 -0.59 -23.25
N ASN A 33 5.10 -0.28 -23.97
CA ASN A 33 4.53 1.07 -24.07
C ASN A 33 3.45 1.33 -23.01
N HIS A 34 2.82 0.26 -22.51
CA HIS A 34 1.80 0.33 -21.45
C HIS A 34 2.43 0.55 -20.07
N LYS A 35 3.13 1.68 -19.89
CA LYS A 35 3.81 2.04 -18.65
C LYS A 35 3.66 3.52 -18.33
N VAL A 36 3.62 3.81 -17.03
CA VAL A 36 3.91 5.13 -16.48
C VAL A 36 5.32 5.08 -15.90
N SER A 37 6.06 6.19 -15.93
CA SER A 37 7.39 6.24 -15.31
C SER A 37 7.31 5.86 -13.83
N LEU A 38 8.24 5.01 -13.38
CA LEU A 38 8.35 4.63 -11.98
C LEU A 38 8.58 5.85 -11.08
N ASP A 39 9.39 6.81 -11.52
CA ASP A 39 9.66 8.04 -10.77
C ASP A 39 8.39 8.86 -10.57
N ALA A 40 7.53 8.93 -11.59
CA ALA A 40 6.24 9.60 -11.49
C ALA A 40 5.31 8.90 -10.48
N CYS A 41 5.30 7.56 -10.46
CA CYS A 41 4.56 6.79 -9.47
C CYS A 41 5.09 7.02 -8.04
N ILE A 42 6.41 7.06 -7.85
CA ILE A 42 7.05 7.32 -6.54
C ILE A 42 6.75 8.73 -6.06
N GLU A 43 6.86 9.73 -6.93
CA GLU A 43 6.56 11.12 -6.57
C GLU A 43 5.09 11.29 -6.21
N THR A 44 4.18 10.65 -6.97
CA THR A 44 2.75 10.63 -6.66
C THR A 44 2.49 9.96 -5.31
N MET A 45 3.16 8.84 -5.00
CA MET A 45 3.06 8.17 -3.71
C MET A 45 3.54 9.07 -2.57
N ARG A 46 4.63 9.82 -2.77
CA ARG A 46 5.19 10.75 -1.78
C ARG A 46 4.25 11.93 -1.51
N VAL A 47 3.72 12.55 -2.57
CA VAL A 47 2.75 13.67 -2.45
C VAL A 47 1.47 13.21 -1.78
N THR A 48 0.89 12.08 -2.23
CA THR A 48 -0.31 11.50 -1.62
C THR A 48 -0.08 11.15 -0.15
N GLY A 49 1.07 10.57 0.17
CA GLY A 49 1.47 10.26 1.54
C GLY A 49 1.59 11.53 2.39
N ARG A 50 2.20 12.60 1.87
CA ARG A 50 2.29 13.90 2.58
C ARG A 50 0.91 14.48 2.84
N ASP A 51 0.03 14.46 1.84
CA ASP A 51 -1.27 15.14 1.87
C ASP A 51 -2.35 14.32 2.63
N MET A 52 -2.07 13.07 2.97
CA MET A 52 -2.94 12.24 3.79
C MET A 52 -3.09 12.81 5.21
N ASP A 53 -4.33 12.85 5.72
CA ASP A 53 -4.66 13.28 7.08
C ASP A 53 -3.90 12.44 8.11
N SER A 54 -3.42 13.06 9.18
CA SER A 54 -2.64 12.41 10.23
C SER A 54 -3.37 11.23 10.87
N ARG A 55 -4.71 11.25 10.93
CA ARG A 55 -5.55 10.16 11.45
C ARG A 55 -5.50 8.89 10.59
N TYR A 56 -5.13 9.01 9.31
CA TYR A 56 -4.97 7.86 8.41
C TYR A 56 -3.52 7.41 8.26
N LYS A 57 -2.57 8.16 8.84
CA LYS A 57 -1.13 7.84 8.88
C LYS A 57 -0.74 6.93 10.05
N GLU A 58 -1.68 6.51 10.90
CA GLU A 58 -1.41 5.68 12.09
C GLU A 58 -0.52 4.46 11.80
N THR A 59 -0.67 3.78 10.65
CA THR A 59 0.20 2.66 10.26
C THR A 59 1.64 3.07 9.96
N SER A 60 1.87 4.31 9.48
CA SER A 60 3.22 4.84 9.19
C SER A 60 3.97 5.30 10.44
N LEU A 61 3.29 5.46 11.58
CA LEU A 61 3.88 5.79 12.88
C LEU A 61 4.17 4.53 13.73
N GLY A 62 4.31 3.38 13.08
CA GLY A 62 4.58 2.10 13.76
C GLY A 62 3.34 1.34 14.18
N GLY A 63 2.19 1.59 13.53
CA GLY A 63 0.86 1.07 13.85
C GLY A 63 0.73 -0.45 14.00
N LEU A 64 1.24 -0.97 15.12
CA LEU A 64 0.49 -1.85 16.00
C LEU A 64 -0.76 -1.08 16.42
N SER A 65 -1.71 -1.02 15.51
CA SER A 65 -3.08 -1.43 15.78
C SER A 65 -3.33 -1.47 17.31
N VAL A 66 -3.70 -0.32 17.88
CA VAL A 66 -3.67 0.02 19.31
C VAL A 66 -3.86 -1.15 20.29
N SER A 67 -2.75 -1.81 20.60
CA SER A 67 -2.57 -2.70 21.75
C SER A 67 -1.17 -2.45 22.34
N VAL A 68 -0.76 -1.19 22.38
CA VAL A 68 0.35 -0.76 23.23
C VAL A 68 -0.29 -0.11 24.45
N VAL A 69 -0.29 -0.84 25.56
CA VAL A 69 -0.29 -0.21 26.88
C VAL A 69 1.05 0.52 26.94
N GLU A 70 1.04 1.84 26.80
CA GLU A 70 2.11 2.62 27.41
C GLU A 70 2.01 2.41 28.92
N CYS A 71 3.15 2.06 29.52
CA CYS A 71 3.29 1.61 30.91
C CYS A 71 2.46 2.41 31.92
#